data_AF-A0AA47N3V7-F1
#
_entry.id   AF-A0AA47N3V7-F1
#
_cell.length_a   1.000
_cell.length_b   1.000
_cell.length_c   1.000
_cell.angle_alpha   90.00
_cell.angle_beta   90.00
_cell.angle_gamma   90.00
#
_symmetry.space_group_name_H-M   'P 1'
#
loop_
_entity.id
_entity.type
_entity.pdbx_description
1 polymer ?
#
loop_
_entity_poly.entity_id
_entity_poly.type
_entity_poly.pdbx_seq_one_letter_code
_entity_poly.pdbx_strand_id
1 'polypeptide(L)'
;MDNMKCMERTCTECCYDEVQIAIHNPDDRARWEHWAKEDLVVGDKTYKNWVKKTENGTIGKLVEEFNKQLEGIGIHQFNWLHQAQKFRHLKENLKDNEMVLHVDFSENYACKLNTEIQSFHFGGNRQQASIHTAVAYTSTGSQSYATISDCQTQ
;
A
#
# COMPACT_ATOMS: atom_id res chain seq x y z
N MET A 1 5.14 17.30 -13.66
CA MET A 1 5.70 16.73 -12.42
C MET A 1 6.28 15.35 -12.78
N ASP A 2 7.22 15.31 -13.72
CA ASP A 2 7.57 14.05 -14.41
C ASP A 2 9.07 13.72 -14.32
N ASN A 3 9.81 14.49 -13.52
CA ASN A 3 11.22 14.25 -13.29
C ASN A 3 11.40 13.32 -12.10
N MET A 4 11.75 12.06 -12.39
CA MET A 4 12.05 11.02 -11.40
C MET A 4 13.07 11.49 -10.37
N LYS A 5 14.15 12.16 -10.80
CA LYS A 5 15.21 12.64 -9.90
C LYS A 5 14.72 13.70 -8.92
N CYS A 6 13.76 14.54 -9.34
CA CYS A 6 13.16 15.51 -8.41
C CYS A 6 12.27 14.77 -7.40
N MET A 7 11.44 13.82 -7.82
CA MET A 7 10.57 13.05 -6.91
C MET A 7 11.34 12.12 -5.96
N GLU A 8 12.54 11.67 -6.35
CA GLU A 8 13.52 10.95 -5.52
C GLU A 8 14.38 11.88 -4.65
N ARG A 9 14.21 13.20 -4.76
CA ARG A 9 15.00 14.23 -4.06
C ARG A 9 16.51 14.16 -4.32
N THR A 10 16.92 13.60 -5.46
CA THR A 10 18.32 13.48 -5.91
C THR A 10 18.72 14.50 -6.97
N CYS A 11 17.78 15.35 -7.40
CA CYS A 11 18.04 16.36 -8.41
C CYS A 11 18.92 17.50 -7.88
N THR A 12 19.97 17.83 -8.61
CA THR A 12 20.92 18.90 -8.30
C THR A 12 20.41 20.30 -8.64
N GLU A 13 19.37 20.40 -9.48
CA GLU A 13 18.77 21.67 -9.92
C GLU A 13 17.52 22.05 -9.11
N CYS A 14 16.78 21.04 -8.63
CA CYS A 14 15.64 21.21 -7.75
C CYS A 14 16.16 21.32 -6.29
N CYS A 15 16.24 22.53 -5.73
CA CYS A 15 16.54 22.71 -4.29
C CYS A 15 15.37 22.20 -3.45
N TYR A 16 15.45 20.96 -2.97
CA TYR A 16 14.54 20.44 -1.96
C TYR A 16 15.00 20.89 -0.58
N ASP A 17 14.69 22.14 -0.22
CA ASP A 17 14.82 22.54 1.16
C ASP A 17 13.92 21.64 2.01
N GLU A 18 14.40 21.22 3.18
CA GLU A 18 13.55 20.55 4.16
C GLU A 18 12.32 21.43 4.43
N VAL A 19 11.17 20.78 4.65
CA VAL A 19 9.93 21.50 4.94
C VAL A 19 10.18 22.38 6.16
N GLN A 20 10.11 23.70 5.96
CA GLN A 20 10.33 24.66 7.03
C GLN A 20 9.13 24.62 7.97
N ILE A 21 9.26 23.85 9.05
CA ILE A 21 8.27 23.79 10.10
C ILE A 21 8.57 24.94 11.06
N ALA A 22 7.57 25.76 11.37
CA ALA A 22 7.69 26.84 12.34
C ALA A 22 7.80 26.28 13.77
N ILE A 23 8.97 25.76 14.12
CA ILE A 23 9.28 25.22 15.44
C ILE A 23 9.78 26.38 16.31
N HIS A 24 9.16 26.59 17.47
CA HIS A 24 9.59 27.62 18.41
C HIS A 24 10.85 27.19 19.19
N ASN A 25 10.92 25.92 19.59
CA ASN A 25 12.09 25.34 20.26
C ASN A 25 12.18 23.81 19.99
N PRO A 26 13.25 23.30 19.35
CA PRO A 26 13.42 21.86 19.08
C PRO A 26 13.46 20.98 20.33
N ASP A 27 13.86 21.53 21.48
CA ASP A 27 14.01 20.78 22.74
C ASP A 27 12.70 20.63 23.51
N ASP A 28 11.62 21.29 23.07
CA ASP A 28 10.33 21.16 23.71
C ASP A 28 9.83 19.72 23.63
N ARG A 29 9.11 19.27 24.66
CA ARG A 29 8.59 17.91 24.71
C ARG A 29 7.34 17.78 23.86
N ALA A 30 7.30 16.75 23.04
CA ALA A 30 6.17 16.37 22.22
C ALA A 30 5.74 14.93 22.52
N ARG A 31 4.45 14.67 22.27
CA ARG A 31 3.85 13.34 22.25
C ARG A 31 3.14 13.16 20.92
N TRP A 32 3.46 12.09 20.20
CA TRP A 32 2.86 11.79 18.90
C TRP A 32 2.52 10.32 18.79
N GLU A 33 1.72 10.00 17.77
CA GLU A 33 1.31 8.63 17.48
C GLU A 33 1.68 8.27 16.05
N HIS A 34 2.16 7.03 15.85
CA HIS A 34 2.49 6.51 14.54
C HIS A 34 2.23 5.01 14.45
N TRP A 35 2.17 4.50 13.22
CA TRP A 35 2.02 3.08 12.97
C TRP A 35 3.39 2.42 12.88
N ALA A 36 3.60 1.38 13.69
CA ALA A 36 4.84 0.59 13.68
C ALA A 36 4.53 -0.90 13.54
N LYS A 37 5.44 -1.63 12.89
CA LYS A 37 5.40 -3.09 12.87
C LYS A 37 6.00 -3.63 14.17
N GLU A 38 5.24 -4.45 14.89
CA GLU A 38 5.74 -5.19 16.05
C GLU A 38 5.57 -6.69 15.85
N ASP A 39 6.51 -7.44 16.39
CA ASP A 39 6.44 -8.89 16.49
C ASP A 39 5.53 -9.26 17.66
N LEU A 40 4.40 -9.87 17.34
CA LEU A 40 3.42 -10.35 18.30
C LEU A 40 3.55 -11.87 18.39
N VAL A 41 4.00 -12.34 19.56
CA VAL A 41 4.18 -13.77 19.84
C VAL A 41 2.86 -14.32 20.38
N VAL A 42 2.25 -15.23 19.63
CA VAL A 42 1.03 -15.94 20.04
C VAL A 42 1.36 -17.43 20.06
N GLY A 43 1.63 -17.98 21.25
CA GLY A 43 2.16 -19.33 21.41
C GLY A 43 3.57 -19.44 20.81
N ASP A 44 3.81 -20.43 19.95
CA ASP A 44 5.11 -20.66 19.29
C ASP A 44 5.28 -19.88 17.97
N LYS A 45 4.28 -19.09 17.54
CA LYS A 45 4.32 -18.35 16.27
C LYS A 45 4.48 -16.86 16.50
N THR A 46 5.38 -16.25 15.73
CA THR A 46 5.63 -14.80 15.72
C THR A 46 4.99 -14.19 14.46
N TYR A 47 4.13 -13.20 14.65
CA TYR A 47 3.47 -12.48 13.56
C TYR A 47 3.86 -11.00 13.59
N LYS A 48 4.09 -10.39 12.43
CA LYS A 48 4.25 -8.94 12.33
C LYS A 48 2.89 -8.28 12.24
N ASN A 49 2.53 -7.49 13.25
CA ASN A 49 1.30 -6.73 13.25
C ASN A 49 1.59 -5.22 13.22
N TRP A 50 0.71 -4.46 12.58
CA TRP A 50 0.75 -3.01 12.65
C TRP A 50 0.01 -2.56 13.91
N VAL A 51 0.74 -1.89 14.79
CA VAL A 51 0.18 -1.33 16.02
C VAL A 51 0.37 0.17 16.05
N LYS A 52 -0.64 0.87 16.58
CA LYS A 52 -0.54 2.31 16.83
C LYS A 52 0.29 2.51 18.09
N LYS A 53 1.45 3.15 17.97
CA LYS A 53 2.31 3.49 19.10
C LYS A 53 2.17 4.94 19.46
N THR A 54 2.30 5.21 20.75
CA THR A 54 2.48 6.56 21.28
C THR A 54 3.94 6.73 21.66
N GLU A 55 4.62 7.69 21.06
CA GLU A 55 5.98 8.08 21.41
C GLU A 55 6.00 9.42 22.15
N ASN A 56 6.98 9.57 23.04
CA ASN A 56 7.25 10.82 23.74
C ASN A 56 8.72 11.18 23.49
N GLY A 57 8.99 12.42 23.11
CA GLY A 57 10.34 12.87 22.77
C GLY A 57 10.39 14.38 22.63
N THR A 58 11.41 14.89 21.93
CA THR A 58 11.53 16.30 21.61
C THR A 58 10.80 16.63 20.30
N ILE A 59 10.44 17.90 20.09
CA ILE A 59 9.90 18.36 18.80
C ILE A 59 10.91 18.09 17.68
N GLY A 60 12.21 18.23 17.93
CA GLY A 60 13.26 17.90 16.96
C GLY A 60 13.17 16.44 16.47
N LYS A 61 12.98 15.48 17.39
CA LYS A 61 12.80 14.06 17.02
C LYS A 61 11.54 13.82 16.20
N LEU A 62 10.43 14.47 16.58
CA LEU A 62 9.18 14.40 15.81
C LEU A 62 9.36 14.89 14.37
N VAL A 63 10.07 16.01 14.20
CA VAL A 63 10.32 16.62 12.88
C VAL A 63 11.21 15.73 12.02
N GLU A 64 12.23 15.11 12.60
CA GLU A 64 13.07 14.14 11.91
C GLU A 64 12.25 12.94 11.43
N GLU A 65 11.40 12.37 12.29
CA GLU A 65 10.51 11.25 11.92
C GLU A 65 9.50 11.66 10.85
N PHE A 66 8.94 12.87 10.93
CA PHE A 66 8.04 13.41 9.92
C PHE A 66 8.73 13.55 8.56
N ASN A 67 9.93 14.13 8.52
CA ASN A 67 10.71 14.28 7.28
C ASN A 67 11.05 12.92 6.65
N LYS A 68 11.41 11.91 7.46
CA LYS A 68 11.63 10.53 6.98
C LYS A 68 10.38 9.93 6.34
N GLN A 69 9.19 10.16 6.92
CA GLN A 69 7.95 9.67 6.30
C GLN A 69 7.61 10.40 4.99
N LEU A 70 8.01 11.67 4.85
CA LEU A 70 7.80 12.42 3.61
C LEU A 70 8.65 11.91 2.43
N GLU A 71 9.84 11.34 2.68
CA GLU A 71 10.71 10.81 1.62
C GLU A 71 10.01 9.79 0.72
N GLY A 72 9.20 8.91 1.32
CA GLY A 72 8.47 7.87 0.58
C GLY A 72 7.29 8.39 -0.25
N ILE A 73 6.69 9.52 0.14
CA ILE A 73 5.46 10.03 -0.49
C ILE A 73 5.74 10.57 -1.90
N GLY A 74 6.88 11.25 -2.10
CA GLY A 74 7.24 11.79 -3.42
C GLY A 74 7.37 10.69 -4.47
N ILE A 75 8.11 9.63 -4.14
CA ILE A 75 8.28 8.46 -5.00
C ILE A 75 6.95 7.74 -5.22
N HIS A 76 6.14 7.56 -4.17
CA HIS A 76 4.83 6.93 -4.29
C HIS A 76 3.91 7.68 -5.27
N GLN A 77 3.82 9.00 -5.12
CA GLN A 77 3.03 9.86 -6.00
C GLN A 77 3.51 9.81 -7.44
N PHE A 78 4.83 9.83 -7.66
CA PHE A 78 5.43 9.70 -8.98
C PHE A 78 5.07 8.36 -9.62
N ASN A 79 5.27 7.26 -8.90
CA ASN A 79 4.98 5.92 -9.41
C ASN A 79 3.51 5.78 -9.80
N TRP A 80 2.59 6.26 -8.96
CA TRP A 80 1.15 6.24 -9.26
C TRP A 80 0.83 7.03 -10.54
N LEU A 81 1.31 8.28 -10.65
CA LEU A 81 1.09 9.11 -11.85
C LEU A 81 1.70 8.46 -13.09
N HIS A 82 2.93 7.98 -13.00
CA HIS A 82 3.65 7.36 -14.10
C HIS A 82 2.93 6.09 -14.59
N GLN A 83 2.55 5.21 -13.67
CA GLN A 83 1.82 3.98 -14.00
C GLN A 83 0.46 4.30 -14.64
N ALA A 84 -0.28 5.27 -14.10
CA ALA A 84 -1.56 5.70 -14.67
C ALA A 84 -1.41 6.26 -16.09
N GLN A 85 -0.39 7.10 -16.34
CA GLN A 85 -0.09 7.63 -17.66
C GLN A 85 0.29 6.51 -18.64
N LYS A 86 1.20 5.61 -18.25
CA LYS A 86 1.62 4.48 -19.09
C LYS A 86 0.47 3.54 -19.42
N PHE A 87 -0.35 3.22 -18.42
CA PHE A 87 -1.52 2.37 -18.59
C PHE A 87 -2.54 3.01 -19.54
N ARG A 88 -2.82 4.31 -19.38
CA ARG A 88 -3.70 5.06 -20.28
C ARG A 88 -3.17 5.05 -21.72
N HIS A 89 -1.87 5.31 -21.90
CA HIS A 89 -1.25 5.29 -23.21
C HIS A 89 -1.37 3.93 -23.90
N LEU A 90 -1.14 2.83 -23.17
CA LEU A 90 -1.31 1.47 -23.69
C LEU A 90 -2.76 1.22 -24.13
N LYS A 91 -3.74 1.65 -23.34
CA LYS A 91 -5.16 1.50 -23.68
C LYS A 91 -5.58 2.29 -24.92
N GLU A 92 -5.07 3.51 -25.06
CA GLU A 92 -5.42 4.41 -26.18
C GLU A 92 -4.75 3.99 -27.51
N ASN A 93 -3.67 3.18 -27.47
CA ASN A 93 -2.88 2.80 -28.64
C ASN A 93 -2.90 1.28 -28.92
N LEU A 94 -3.92 0.57 -28.42
CA LEU A 94 -4.14 -0.86 -28.64
C LEU A 94 -4.39 -1.17 -30.12
N LYS A 95 -3.65 -2.14 -30.67
CA LYS A 95 -3.94 -2.72 -31.98
C LYS A 95 -4.94 -3.86 -31.89
N ASP A 96 -5.52 -4.25 -33.03
CA ASP A 96 -6.55 -5.30 -33.12
C ASP A 96 -6.09 -6.68 -32.64
N ASN A 97 -4.79 -6.94 -32.64
CA ASN A 97 -4.19 -8.19 -32.17
C ASN A 97 -3.52 -8.07 -30.79
N GLU A 98 -3.70 -6.95 -30.11
CA GLU A 98 -3.14 -6.67 -28.80
C GLU A 98 -4.27 -6.57 -27.75
N MET A 99 -3.94 -6.85 -26.49
CA MET A 99 -4.86 -6.72 -25.37
C MET A 99 -4.10 -6.24 -24.13
N VAL A 100 -4.72 -5.35 -23.35
CA VAL A 100 -4.23 -4.94 -22.03
C VAL A 100 -5.05 -5.65 -20.97
N LEU A 101 -4.40 -6.44 -20.12
CA LEU A 101 -5.03 -7.05 -18.96
C LEU A 101 -4.71 -6.22 -17.71
N HIS A 102 -5.74 -5.60 -17.12
CA HIS A 102 -5.65 -4.85 -15.88
C HIS A 102 -6.13 -5.75 -14.73
N VAL A 103 -5.20 -6.21 -13.90
CA VAL A 103 -5.48 -7.09 -12.76
C VAL A 103 -5.36 -6.26 -11.47
N ASP A 104 -6.38 -6.29 -10.62
CA ASP A 104 -6.33 -5.66 -9.31
C ASP A 104 -5.77 -6.65 -8.26
N PHE A 105 -5.45 -6.16 -7.06
CA PHE A 105 -5.02 -7.00 -5.97
C PHE A 105 -6.10 -8.03 -5.63
N SER A 106 -5.68 -9.30 -5.50
CA SER A 106 -6.58 -10.37 -5.13
C SER A 106 -7.04 -10.20 -3.68
N GLU A 107 -8.35 -10.33 -3.45
CA GLU A 107 -8.91 -10.27 -2.10
C GLU A 107 -9.09 -11.69 -1.53
N ASN A 108 -8.60 -11.89 -0.30
CA ASN A 108 -8.82 -13.14 0.42
C ASN A 108 -10.16 -13.10 1.16
N TYR A 109 -11.10 -13.92 0.73
CA TYR A 109 -12.40 -14.07 1.36
C TYR A 109 -12.40 -15.28 2.29
N ALA A 110 -12.77 -15.06 3.56
CA ALA A 110 -13.01 -16.16 4.48
C ALA A 110 -14.34 -16.83 4.12
N CYS A 111 -14.31 -18.11 3.74
CA CYS A 111 -15.49 -18.88 3.41
C CYS A 111 -16.26 -19.23 4.70
N LYS A 112 -16.95 -18.25 5.29
CA LYS A 112 -17.86 -18.43 6.43
C LYS A 112 -19.26 -18.70 5.90
N LEU A 113 -19.91 -19.77 6.34
CA LEU A 113 -21.33 -19.95 6.07
C LEU A 113 -22.14 -19.02 6.97
N ASN A 114 -23.26 -18.49 6.45
CA ASN A 114 -24.10 -17.52 7.15
C ASN A 114 -24.86 -18.12 8.36
N THR A 115 -24.87 -19.46 8.49
CA THR A 115 -25.51 -20.19 9.58
C THR A 115 -24.62 -21.36 10.01
N GLU A 116 -23.68 -21.12 10.93
CA GLU A 116 -22.85 -22.17 11.51
C GLU A 116 -23.13 -22.35 13.01
N ILE A 117 -23.14 -23.62 13.43
CA ILE A 117 -23.17 -24.02 14.83
C ILE A 117 -21.84 -23.57 15.47
N GLN A 118 -21.90 -23.03 16.70
CA GLN A 118 -20.75 -22.43 17.41
C GLN A 118 -19.46 -23.27 17.45
N SER A 119 -19.52 -24.58 17.18
CA SER A 119 -18.36 -25.46 17.06
C SER A 119 -17.46 -25.16 15.86
N PHE A 120 -17.99 -24.58 14.77
CA PHE A 120 -17.20 -24.19 13.59
C PHE A 120 -16.52 -22.81 13.77
N HIS A 121 -16.99 -21.99 14.73
CA HIS A 121 -16.38 -20.70 15.04
C HIS A 121 -14.93 -20.81 15.55
N PHE A 122 -14.57 -21.93 16.19
CA PHE A 122 -13.28 -22.16 16.83
C PHE A 122 -12.38 -23.22 16.12
N GLY A 123 -12.83 -23.81 15.01
CA GLY A 123 -12.06 -24.80 14.25
C GLY A 123 -10.95 -24.17 13.41
N GLY A 124 -9.70 -24.50 13.72
CA GLY A 124 -8.47 -23.87 13.23
C GLY A 124 -8.05 -24.12 11.77
N ASN A 125 -8.97 -24.37 10.83
CA ASN A 125 -8.62 -24.45 9.42
C ASN A 125 -9.72 -23.82 8.55
N ARG A 126 -9.79 -22.49 8.58
CA ARG A 126 -10.77 -21.73 7.79
C ARG A 126 -10.33 -21.75 6.33
N GLN A 127 -11.10 -22.41 5.47
CA GLN A 127 -10.91 -22.29 4.03
C GLN A 127 -11.05 -20.83 3.62
N GLN A 128 -10.04 -20.34 2.90
CA GLN A 128 -10.04 -19.02 2.29
C GLN A 128 -10.01 -19.22 0.78
N ALA A 129 -10.75 -18.39 0.07
CA ALA A 129 -10.67 -18.29 -1.37
C ALA A 129 -10.10 -16.92 -1.74
N SER A 130 -9.21 -16.88 -2.72
CA SER A 130 -8.69 -15.64 -3.29
C SER A 130 -9.49 -15.31 -4.55
N ILE A 131 -10.07 -14.11 -4.58
CA ILE A 131 -10.79 -13.59 -5.75
C ILE A 131 -9.83 -12.69 -6.51
N HIS A 132 -9.60 -12.99 -7.79
CA HIS A 132 -8.79 -12.19 -8.70
C HIS A 132 -9.71 -11.45 -9.67
N THR A 133 -9.76 -10.14 -9.58
CA THR A 133 -10.53 -9.30 -10.50
C THR A 133 -9.63 -8.78 -11.60
N ALA A 134 -10.11 -8.84 -12.84
CA ALA A 134 -9.37 -8.35 -13.99
C ALA A 134 -10.28 -7.70 -15.02
N VAL A 135 -9.77 -6.73 -15.77
CA VAL A 135 -10.42 -6.15 -16.94
C VAL A 135 -9.50 -6.28 -18.14
N ALA A 136 -9.95 -6.97 -19.17
CA ALA A 136 -9.29 -7.01 -20.46
C ALA A 136 -9.78 -5.87 -21.34
N TYR A 137 -8.86 -5.13 -21.94
CA TYR A 137 -9.13 -4.09 -22.93
C TYR A 137 -8.56 -4.53 -24.28
N THR A 138 -9.40 -4.47 -25.32
CA THR A 138 -9.04 -4.71 -26.74
C THR A 138 -9.35 -3.44 -27.54
N SER A 139 -8.98 -3.39 -28.82
CA SER A 139 -9.36 -2.29 -29.72
C SER A 139 -10.88 -2.14 -29.88
N THR A 140 -11.64 -3.23 -29.64
CA THR A 140 -13.09 -3.31 -29.84
C THR A 140 -13.91 -3.08 -28.57
N GLY A 141 -13.29 -3.04 -27.39
CA GLY A 141 -14.01 -2.82 -26.13
C GLY A 141 -13.29 -3.35 -24.90
N SER A 142 -14.08 -3.61 -23.85
CA SER A 142 -13.56 -4.13 -22.58
C SER A 142 -14.43 -5.26 -22.02
N GLN A 143 -13.81 -6.24 -21.39
CA GLN A 143 -14.47 -7.34 -20.69
C GLN A 143 -13.93 -7.49 -19.27
N SER A 144 -14.82 -7.65 -18.30
CA SER A 144 -14.45 -7.83 -16.89
C SER A 144 -14.55 -9.31 -16.50
N TYR A 145 -13.59 -9.77 -15.72
CA TYR A 145 -13.49 -11.14 -15.22
C TYR A 145 -13.29 -11.13 -13.70
N ALA A 146 -13.82 -12.17 -13.05
CA ALA A 146 -13.50 -12.52 -11.69
C ALA A 146 -13.20 -14.02 -11.66
N THR A 147 -11.99 -14.39 -11.24
CA THR A 147 -11.60 -15.79 -11.05
C THR A 147 -11.41 -16.08 -9.57
N ILE A 148 -11.63 -17.33 -9.17
CA ILE A 148 -11.50 -17.78 -7.80
C ILE A 148 -10.43 -18.87 -7.74
N SER A 149 -9.54 -18.80 -6.76
CA SER A 149 -8.56 -19.83 -6.47
C SER A 149 -8.55 -20.17 -4.99
N ASP A 150 -8.10 -21.37 -4.66
CA ASP A 150 -7.82 -21.72 -3.26
C ASP A 150 -6.70 -20.82 -2.72
N CYS A 151 -6.87 -20.28 -1.51
CA CYS A 151 -5.81 -19.57 -0.81
C CYS A 151 -4.73 -20.57 -0.40
N GLN A 152 -3.55 -20.51 -1.02
CA GLN A 152 -2.38 -21.22 -0.51
C GLN A 152 -1.89 -20.48 0.73
N THR A 153 -2.22 -21.01 1.91
CA THR A 153 -1.51 -20.68 3.15
C THR A 153 -0.03 -21.01 2.97
N GLN A 154 0.79 -19.99 2.72
CA GLN A 154 2.23 -20.05 3.00
C GLN A 154 2.48 -19.67 4.46
#